data_AF-A0A2R6KT39-F1
#
_entry.id   AF-A0A2R6KT39-F1
#
_cell.length_a   1.000
_cell.length_b   1.000
_cell.length_c   1.000
_cell.angle_alpha   90.00
_cell.angle_beta   90.00
_cell.angle_gamma   90.00
#
_symmetry.space_group_name_H-M   'P 1'
#
loop_
_entity.id
_entity.type
_entity.pdbx_description
1 polymer ?
#
loop_
_entity_poly.entity_id
_entity_poly.type
_entity_poly.pdbx_seq_one_letter_code
_entity_poly.pdbx_strand_id
1 'polypeptide(L)'
;MTGTESDELPVTYADIERARERLDDDTVVRQTPVDRSTSLEEFVGGEVYLKMEHLQWTGSFKTRGAYNKIVQDTEQGVEEFVAASAGNHAQGVALAATNCGANATIFMPKNAPQAKIDATRGYGGSVELVGRDFQEAMNHAQSAVENTDAAFVHAYDDTDIIAGQGTLGTEMYHDCPDVDTVVVPIGGGGLMSGVSTAIKHLSPETRVVGVQATGAETVHESLDKGMPVTLDEVDTIADGIATGGISETTFRIMQQHVDEVVTVSDTEIARAILVLMERAKQVVEGAAAASVAAILSDDLDVSDETVIPLLCGGNLDMTQLRTVLIHALTDRQQVLRLRVRIDDEPGVLEEISGIIADLGANIHDMRHDRSVDDLDVGEAYLVFNVETSGAEHAAAIVDDISDAGYPVENIVKTA
;
A
#
# COMPACT_ATOMS: atom_id res chain seq x y z
N MET A 1 -45.38 -0.41 12.67
CA MET A 1 -45.43 0.57 11.58
C MET A 1 -44.84 1.87 12.09
N THR A 2 -43.54 2.00 11.91
CA THR A 2 -42.65 3.15 12.13
C THR A 2 -41.52 2.86 11.13
N GLY A 3 -41.66 3.19 9.86
CA GLY A 3 -41.54 4.57 9.37
C GLY A 3 -40.07 4.85 9.05
N THR A 4 -39.55 4.15 8.03
CA THR A 4 -38.47 4.58 7.10
C THR A 4 -37.46 5.58 7.66
N GLU A 5 -36.41 5.11 8.32
CA GLU A 5 -35.09 5.75 8.22
C GLU A 5 -34.48 5.27 6.90
N SER A 6 -33.96 6.19 6.10
CA SER A 6 -33.77 6.04 4.65
C SER A 6 -32.90 4.84 4.25
N ASP A 7 -33.44 3.98 3.36
CA ASP A 7 -32.71 2.99 2.53
C ASP A 7 -31.67 3.64 1.58
N GLU A 8 -31.51 4.96 1.64
CA GLU A 8 -30.59 5.70 0.79
C GLU A 8 -29.18 5.65 1.36
N LEU A 9 -28.22 5.28 0.50
CA LEU A 9 -26.81 5.23 0.85
C LEU A 9 -26.27 6.63 1.16
N PRO A 10 -25.26 6.77 2.05
CA PRO A 10 -24.68 8.07 2.40
C PRO A 10 -24.07 8.85 1.23
N VAL A 11 -23.66 8.14 0.17
CA VAL A 11 -23.11 8.72 -1.05
C VAL A 11 -23.73 8.01 -2.24
N THR A 12 -24.12 8.78 -3.25
CA THR A 12 -24.73 8.33 -4.49
C THR A 12 -23.84 8.69 -5.68
N TYR A 13 -24.13 8.10 -6.85
CA TYR A 13 -23.43 8.48 -8.07
C TYR A 13 -23.62 9.96 -8.46
N ALA A 14 -24.75 10.58 -8.10
CA ALA A 14 -24.97 12.00 -8.33
C ALA A 14 -24.02 12.88 -7.52
N ASP A 15 -23.60 12.44 -6.32
CA ASP A 15 -22.58 13.12 -5.52
C ASP A 15 -21.22 13.04 -6.18
N ILE A 16 -20.90 11.88 -6.76
CA ILE A 16 -19.65 11.64 -7.50
C ILE A 16 -19.59 12.46 -8.78
N GLU A 17 -20.69 12.58 -9.52
CA GLU A 17 -20.75 13.43 -10.72
C GLU A 17 -20.57 14.91 -10.37
N ARG A 18 -21.18 15.38 -9.28
CA ARG A 18 -20.95 16.73 -8.76
C ARG A 18 -19.50 16.92 -8.31
N ALA A 19 -18.89 15.91 -7.69
CA ALA A 19 -17.48 15.96 -7.35
C ALA A 19 -16.61 16.09 -8.62
N ARG A 20 -16.88 15.28 -9.66
CA ARG A 20 -16.17 15.35 -10.94
C ARG A 20 -16.25 16.74 -11.58
N GLU A 21 -17.38 17.43 -11.50
CA GLU A 21 -17.52 18.80 -11.99
C GLU A 21 -16.64 19.81 -11.25
N ARG A 22 -16.32 19.56 -9.97
CA ARG A 22 -15.44 20.42 -9.15
C ARG A 22 -13.96 20.09 -9.29
N LEU A 23 -13.61 18.89 -9.76
CA LEU A 23 -12.22 18.51 -10.02
C LEU A 23 -11.79 19.00 -11.41
N ASP A 24 -11.97 20.31 -11.67
CA ASP A 24 -11.70 20.95 -12.97
C ASP A 24 -10.31 21.61 -13.05
N ASP A 25 -9.55 21.63 -11.95
CA ASP A 25 -8.18 22.11 -11.88
C ASP A 25 -7.15 20.95 -12.02
N ASP A 26 -6.61 20.82 -13.23
CA ASP A 26 -5.54 19.88 -13.59
C ASP A 26 -4.24 20.06 -12.79
N THR A 27 -4.10 21.13 -11.99
CA THR A 27 -2.95 21.32 -11.08
C THR A 27 -3.16 20.73 -9.69
N VAL A 28 -4.40 20.31 -9.37
CA VAL A 28 -4.75 19.64 -8.10
C VAL A 28 -5.14 18.18 -8.35
N VAL A 29 -5.97 17.93 -9.37
CA VAL A 29 -6.39 16.58 -9.76
C VAL A 29 -6.22 16.46 -11.27
N ARG A 30 -5.45 15.47 -11.71
CA ARG A 30 -5.39 15.08 -13.12
C ARG A 30 -6.03 13.72 -13.35
N GLN A 31 -6.56 13.49 -14.55
CA GLN A 31 -6.90 12.13 -14.98
C GLN A 31 -5.60 11.31 -15.08
N THR A 32 -5.55 10.18 -14.39
CA THR A 32 -4.40 9.28 -14.39
C THR A 32 -4.59 8.16 -15.41
N PRO A 33 -3.52 7.62 -16.02
CA PRO A 33 -3.65 6.63 -17.08
C PRO A 33 -4.14 5.27 -16.57
N VAL A 34 -4.76 4.52 -17.48
CA VAL A 34 -5.03 3.09 -17.36
C VAL A 34 -4.20 2.38 -18.43
N ASP A 35 -3.16 1.65 -18.02
CA ASP A 35 -2.23 1.00 -18.94
C ASP A 35 -2.29 -0.51 -18.85
N ARG A 36 -2.31 -1.18 -20.01
CA ARG A 36 -2.28 -2.64 -20.13
C ARG A 36 -0.91 -3.20 -19.71
N SER A 37 -0.89 -4.27 -18.92
CA SER A 37 0.33 -4.94 -18.43
C SER A 37 0.43 -6.37 -18.92
N THR A 38 1.04 -6.59 -20.09
CA THR A 38 1.16 -7.94 -20.70
C THR A 38 1.95 -8.94 -19.86
N SER A 39 2.85 -8.46 -18.97
CA SER A 39 3.55 -9.35 -18.04
C SER A 39 2.65 -9.87 -16.93
N LEU A 40 1.72 -9.05 -16.43
CA LEU A 40 0.76 -9.50 -15.42
C LEU A 40 -0.29 -10.42 -16.05
N GLU A 41 -0.67 -10.18 -17.31
CA GLU A 41 -1.56 -11.08 -18.07
C GLU A 41 -1.00 -12.50 -18.14
N GLU A 42 0.30 -12.64 -18.38
CA GLU A 42 0.97 -13.95 -18.41
C GLU A 42 0.97 -14.63 -17.03
N PHE A 43 1.02 -13.87 -15.93
CA PHE A 43 0.99 -14.43 -14.58
C PHE A 43 -0.41 -14.86 -14.14
N VAL A 44 -1.45 -14.12 -14.50
CA VAL A 44 -2.81 -14.34 -13.99
C VAL A 44 -3.73 -15.07 -14.98
N GLY A 45 -3.36 -15.15 -16.26
CA GLY A 45 -4.20 -15.78 -17.28
C GLY A 45 -5.44 -14.98 -17.69
N GLY A 46 -5.43 -13.66 -17.50
CA GLY A 46 -6.51 -12.72 -17.87
C GLY A 46 -5.94 -11.41 -18.42
N GLU A 47 -6.79 -10.46 -18.85
CA GLU A 47 -6.36 -9.13 -19.31
C GLU A 47 -6.18 -8.18 -18.12
N VAL A 48 -5.01 -7.55 -17.98
CA VAL A 48 -4.67 -6.74 -16.78
C VAL A 48 -4.38 -5.30 -17.17
N TYR A 49 -5.13 -4.38 -16.58
CA TYR A 49 -4.99 -2.94 -16.78
C TYR A 49 -4.71 -2.24 -15.45
N LEU A 50 -3.65 -1.45 -15.36
CA LEU A 50 -3.25 -0.78 -14.13
C LEU A 50 -3.82 0.64 -14.08
N LYS A 51 -4.69 0.95 -13.11
CA LYS A 51 -5.09 2.35 -12.85
C LYS A 51 -3.99 3.05 -12.03
N MET A 52 -3.27 3.98 -12.66
CA MET A 52 -2.01 4.55 -12.14
C MET A 52 -2.21 5.80 -11.27
N GLU A 53 -3.01 5.67 -10.21
CA GLU A 53 -3.31 6.82 -9.34
C GLU A 53 -2.12 7.25 -8.45
N HIS A 54 -1.07 6.43 -8.35
CA HIS A 54 0.23 6.81 -7.78
C HIS A 54 0.92 7.94 -8.56
N LEU A 55 0.51 8.17 -9.81
CA LEU A 55 0.93 9.31 -10.62
C LEU A 55 0.06 10.55 -10.37
N GLN A 56 -0.89 10.56 -9.46
CA GLN A 56 -1.62 11.79 -9.14
C GLN A 56 -0.68 12.85 -8.54
N TRP A 57 -1.10 14.12 -8.52
CA TRP A 57 -0.47 15.12 -7.66
C TRP A 57 -0.43 14.62 -6.22
N THR A 58 0.61 15.00 -5.47
CA THR A 58 0.92 14.45 -4.15
C THR A 58 1.26 12.95 -4.14
N GLY A 59 1.30 12.28 -5.29
CA GLY A 59 1.66 10.86 -5.40
C GLY A 59 0.58 9.87 -4.95
N SER A 60 -0.68 10.30 -4.79
CA SER A 60 -1.78 9.40 -4.41
C SER A 60 -3.18 9.99 -4.70
N PHE A 61 -4.20 9.13 -4.59
CA PHE A 61 -5.61 9.50 -4.78
C PHE A 61 -6.15 10.57 -3.81
N LYS A 62 -5.48 10.81 -2.66
CA LYS A 62 -6.05 11.58 -1.55
C LYS A 62 -6.44 13.01 -1.91
N THR A 63 -5.79 13.60 -2.91
CA THR A 63 -6.10 14.95 -3.38
C THR A 63 -7.51 15.07 -3.97
N ARG A 64 -8.09 14.00 -4.55
CA ARG A 64 -9.44 14.04 -5.13
C ARG A 64 -10.51 14.36 -4.10
N GLY A 65 -10.61 13.55 -3.04
CA GLY A 65 -11.54 13.82 -1.94
C GLY A 65 -11.20 15.11 -1.20
N ALA A 66 -9.92 15.35 -0.88
CA ALA A 66 -9.52 16.56 -0.17
C ALA A 66 -9.94 17.82 -0.94
N TYR A 67 -9.71 17.87 -2.25
CA TYR A 67 -10.10 18.99 -3.10
C TYR A 67 -11.61 19.14 -3.19
N ASN A 68 -12.36 18.04 -3.42
CA ASN A 68 -13.82 18.09 -3.47
C ASN A 68 -14.44 18.64 -2.17
N LYS A 69 -13.90 18.28 -1.00
CA LYS A 69 -14.37 18.83 0.28
C LYS A 69 -13.98 20.30 0.43
N ILE A 70 -12.69 20.59 0.28
CA ILE A 70 -12.12 21.91 0.61
C ILE A 70 -12.66 23.01 -0.31
N VAL A 71 -12.84 22.75 -1.61
CA VAL A 71 -13.41 23.75 -2.52
C VAL A 71 -14.82 24.16 -2.10
N GLN A 72 -15.66 23.20 -1.69
CA GLN A 72 -17.02 23.46 -1.22
C GLN A 72 -17.04 24.24 0.10
N ASP A 73 -16.19 23.84 1.05
CA ASP A 73 -16.09 24.51 2.35
C ASP A 73 -15.58 25.95 2.18
N THR A 74 -14.61 26.17 1.29
CA THR A 74 -14.10 27.52 0.98
C THR A 74 -15.15 28.40 0.30
N GLU A 75 -15.96 27.86 -0.63
CA GLU A 75 -17.11 28.58 -1.20
C GLU A 75 -18.15 28.98 -0.14
N GLN A 76 -18.22 28.24 0.97
CA GLN A 76 -19.06 28.54 2.14
C GLN A 76 -18.40 29.50 3.15
N GLY A 77 -17.16 29.93 2.89
CA GLY A 77 -16.44 30.90 3.71
C GLY A 77 -15.45 30.30 4.71
N VAL A 78 -15.12 29.01 4.61
CA VAL A 78 -14.05 28.40 5.43
C VAL A 78 -12.69 28.76 4.85
N GLU A 79 -11.85 29.40 5.65
CA GLU A 79 -10.50 29.83 5.27
C GLU A 79 -9.38 28.99 5.93
N GLU A 80 -9.72 28.18 6.92
CA GLU A 80 -8.78 27.41 7.75
C GLU A 80 -9.19 25.94 7.81
N PHE A 81 -8.27 25.04 7.51
CA PHE A 81 -8.48 23.59 7.53
C PHE A 81 -7.51 22.91 8.47
N VAL A 82 -7.99 21.88 9.16
CA VAL A 82 -7.20 21.07 10.09
C VAL A 82 -7.31 19.60 9.72
N ALA A 83 -6.20 18.88 9.70
CA ALA A 83 -6.19 17.44 9.53
C ALA A 83 -5.11 16.79 10.40
N ALA A 84 -5.23 15.49 10.65
CA ALA A 84 -4.18 14.68 11.24
C ALA A 84 -3.75 13.59 10.27
N SER A 85 -2.48 13.59 9.88
CA SER A 85 -1.87 12.58 9.03
C SER A 85 -0.38 12.84 8.91
N ALA A 86 0.43 11.79 8.95
CA ALA A 86 1.84 11.84 8.56
C ALA A 86 2.06 11.17 7.20
N GLY A 87 1.19 11.38 6.21
CA GLY A 87 1.22 10.65 4.94
C GLY A 87 0.40 11.29 3.83
N ASN A 88 -0.20 10.45 2.99
CA ASN A 88 -0.90 10.87 1.76
C ASN A 88 -2.01 11.89 1.99
N HIS A 89 -2.76 11.75 3.10
CA HIS A 89 -3.85 12.67 3.43
C HIS A 89 -3.34 14.08 3.76
N ALA A 90 -2.21 14.19 4.48
CA ALA A 90 -1.59 15.48 4.78
C ALA A 90 -1.24 16.26 3.52
N GLN A 91 -0.61 15.59 2.56
CA GLN A 91 -0.20 16.20 1.30
C GLN A 91 -1.40 16.59 0.44
N GLY A 92 -2.42 15.72 0.36
CA GLY A 92 -3.66 15.99 -0.36
C GLY A 92 -4.41 17.22 0.18
N VAL A 93 -4.53 17.33 1.51
CA VAL A 93 -5.15 18.49 2.18
C VAL A 93 -4.32 19.76 1.98
N ALA A 94 -2.99 19.68 2.14
CA ALA A 94 -2.10 20.83 1.97
C ALA A 94 -2.17 21.41 0.55
N LEU A 95 -2.11 20.55 -0.48
CA LEU A 95 -2.21 20.97 -1.87
C LEU A 95 -3.58 21.59 -2.16
N ALA A 96 -4.66 20.91 -1.78
CA ALA A 96 -6.02 21.39 -2.02
C ALA A 96 -6.32 22.73 -1.34
N ALA A 97 -5.97 22.90 -0.06
CA ALA A 97 -6.16 24.16 0.66
C ALA A 97 -5.39 25.31 0.01
N THR A 98 -4.12 25.07 -0.33
CA THR A 98 -3.26 26.07 -0.98
C THR A 98 -3.83 26.53 -2.32
N ASN A 99 -4.32 25.60 -3.14
CA ASN A 99 -4.94 25.92 -4.43
C ASN A 99 -6.27 26.68 -4.26
N CYS A 100 -7.05 26.40 -3.21
CA CYS A 100 -8.25 27.16 -2.88
C CYS A 100 -7.96 28.53 -2.23
N GLY A 101 -6.70 28.88 -1.98
CA GLY A 101 -6.33 30.11 -1.29
C GLY A 101 -6.64 30.10 0.21
N ALA A 102 -6.80 28.91 0.79
CA ALA A 102 -7.04 28.67 2.21
C ALA A 102 -5.78 28.14 2.91
N ASN A 103 -5.78 28.14 4.23
CA ASN A 103 -4.69 27.62 5.05
C ASN A 103 -5.01 26.20 5.53
N ALA A 104 -3.99 25.35 5.60
CA ALA A 104 -4.11 24.02 6.20
C ALA A 104 -3.07 23.84 7.31
N THR A 105 -3.53 23.41 8.49
CA THR A 105 -2.68 22.97 9.61
C THR A 105 -2.78 21.46 9.77
N ILE A 106 -1.66 20.77 9.62
CA ILE A 106 -1.56 19.32 9.67
C ILE A 106 -0.86 18.90 10.97
N PHE A 107 -1.57 18.14 11.79
CA PHE A 107 -1.02 17.54 12.98
C PHE A 107 -0.37 16.20 12.65
N MET A 108 0.88 16.04 13.11
CA MET A 108 1.70 14.85 12.91
C MET A 108 2.34 14.42 14.23
N PRO A 109 2.57 13.12 14.46
CA PRO A 109 3.33 12.66 15.61
C PRO A 109 4.77 13.17 15.55
N LYS A 110 5.40 13.37 16.71
CA LYS A 110 6.77 13.93 16.79
C LYS A 110 7.86 13.10 16.11
N ASN A 111 7.59 11.82 15.87
CA ASN A 111 8.48 10.89 15.16
C ASN A 111 8.13 10.75 13.66
N ALA A 112 7.25 11.59 13.12
CA ALA A 112 6.92 11.56 11.70
C ALA A 112 8.18 11.71 10.82
N PRO A 113 8.32 10.95 9.73
CA PRO A 113 9.49 11.05 8.86
C PRO A 113 9.66 12.46 8.28
N GLN A 114 10.89 12.97 8.32
CA GLN A 114 11.20 14.33 7.86
C GLN A 114 10.79 14.57 6.39
N ALA A 115 10.95 13.56 5.54
CA ALA A 115 10.53 13.64 4.13
C ALA A 115 9.02 13.93 3.98
N LYS A 116 8.17 13.35 4.84
CA LYS A 116 6.71 13.56 4.81
C LYS A 116 6.33 14.94 5.37
N ILE A 117 7.06 15.43 6.36
CA ILE A 117 6.94 16.81 6.89
C ILE A 117 7.30 17.82 5.80
N ASP A 118 8.45 17.63 5.14
CA ASP A 118 8.96 18.54 4.11
C ASP A 118 8.06 18.56 2.87
N ALA A 119 7.54 17.39 2.45
CA ALA A 119 6.56 17.31 1.36
C ALA A 119 5.29 18.10 1.68
N THR A 120 4.73 17.92 2.88
CA THR A 120 3.51 18.63 3.31
C THR A 120 3.72 20.15 3.33
N ARG A 121 4.86 20.62 3.87
CA ARG A 121 5.22 22.04 3.84
C ARG A 121 5.47 22.55 2.41
N GLY A 122 6.06 21.73 1.55
CA GLY A 122 6.28 22.03 0.14
C GLY A 122 4.97 22.28 -0.63
N TYR A 123 3.88 21.63 -0.23
CA TYR A 123 2.54 21.85 -0.77
C TYR A 123 1.78 23.01 -0.10
N GLY A 124 2.41 23.76 0.81
CA GLY A 124 1.82 24.94 1.46
C GLY A 124 1.14 24.69 2.81
N GLY A 125 1.12 23.45 3.29
CA GLY A 125 0.58 23.11 4.61
C GLY A 125 1.49 23.51 5.77
N SER A 126 0.91 24.04 6.84
CA SER A 126 1.59 24.17 8.14
C SER A 126 1.60 22.81 8.85
N VAL A 127 2.69 22.49 9.55
CA VAL A 127 2.83 21.19 10.25
C VAL A 127 3.11 21.42 11.73
N GLU A 128 2.23 20.86 12.57
CA GLU A 128 2.34 20.86 14.03
C GLU A 128 2.69 19.46 14.54
N LEU A 129 3.85 19.34 15.19
CA LEU A 129 4.36 18.07 15.71
C LEU A 129 3.91 17.86 17.16
N VAL A 130 2.86 17.06 17.34
CA VAL A 130 2.21 16.83 18.64
C VAL A 130 2.03 15.35 18.90
N GLY A 131 1.91 14.98 20.18
CA GLY A 131 1.70 13.58 20.56
C GLY A 131 2.91 12.66 20.30
N ARG A 132 2.77 11.43 20.78
CA ARG A 132 3.75 10.33 20.64
C ARG A 132 3.41 9.42 19.46
N ASP A 133 2.14 9.32 19.12
CA ASP A 133 1.59 8.45 18.09
C ASP A 133 0.49 9.16 17.29
N PHE A 134 -0.04 8.48 16.27
CA PHE A 134 -1.08 9.01 15.39
C PHE A 134 -2.38 9.31 16.15
N GLN A 135 -2.75 8.50 17.14
CA GLN A 135 -3.98 8.68 17.90
C GLN A 135 -3.94 9.96 18.73
N GLU A 136 -2.83 10.24 19.42
CA GLU A 136 -2.64 11.50 20.13
C GLU A 136 -2.68 12.69 19.16
N ALA A 137 -2.04 12.59 17.99
CA ALA A 137 -2.08 13.65 16.98
C ALA A 137 -3.50 13.90 16.42
N MET A 138 -4.28 12.83 16.20
CA MET A 138 -5.68 12.91 15.79
C MET A 138 -6.55 13.62 16.83
N ASN A 139 -6.42 13.23 18.10
CA ASN A 139 -7.16 13.86 19.20
C ASN A 139 -6.82 15.36 19.30
N HIS A 140 -5.55 15.72 19.16
CA HIS A 140 -5.12 17.12 19.14
C HIS A 140 -5.74 17.91 17.97
N ALA A 141 -5.78 17.33 16.78
CA ALA A 141 -6.37 17.97 15.60
C ALA A 141 -7.88 18.19 15.77
N GLN A 142 -8.60 17.20 16.32
CA GLN A 142 -10.03 17.32 16.62
C GLN A 142 -10.29 18.40 17.68
N SER A 143 -9.54 18.40 18.77
CA SER A 143 -9.69 19.45 19.80
C SER A 143 -9.31 20.85 19.31
N ALA A 144 -8.41 20.95 18.31
CA ALA A 144 -8.01 22.23 17.73
C ALA A 144 -9.15 22.94 16.98
N VAL A 145 -10.15 22.20 16.49
CA VAL A 145 -11.29 22.79 15.74
C VAL A 145 -12.51 23.12 16.60
N GLU A 146 -12.66 22.54 17.81
CA GLU A 146 -13.88 22.61 18.63
C GLU A 146 -14.38 24.04 18.96
N ASN A 147 -13.51 25.05 18.91
CA ASN A 147 -13.85 26.45 19.22
C ASN A 147 -13.26 27.44 18.20
N THR A 148 -13.15 27.03 16.94
CA THR A 148 -12.61 27.85 15.85
C THR A 148 -13.53 27.79 14.64
N ASP A 149 -13.35 28.70 13.69
CA ASP A 149 -14.01 28.65 12.37
C ASP A 149 -13.31 27.68 11.39
N ALA A 150 -12.33 26.90 11.86
CA ALA A 150 -11.60 25.95 11.03
C ALA A 150 -12.38 24.65 10.83
N ALA A 151 -12.33 24.10 9.61
CA ALA A 151 -12.96 22.82 9.30
C ALA A 151 -11.98 21.65 9.47
N PHE A 152 -12.45 20.57 10.11
CA PHE A 152 -11.68 19.34 10.18
C PHE A 152 -11.87 18.51 8.90
N VAL A 153 -10.77 18.11 8.26
CA VAL A 153 -10.77 17.32 7.03
C VAL A 153 -10.43 15.87 7.37
N HIS A 154 -11.45 15.04 7.49
CA HIS A 154 -11.29 13.62 7.80
C HIS A 154 -10.68 12.86 6.61
N ALA A 155 -9.92 11.79 6.88
CA ALA A 155 -9.17 11.06 5.85
C ALA A 155 -10.01 10.13 4.98
N TYR A 156 -11.21 9.75 5.42
CA TYR A 156 -12.09 8.80 4.72
C TYR A 156 -13.57 8.87 5.14
N ASP A 157 -13.87 9.00 6.43
CA ASP A 157 -15.24 9.12 6.99
C ASP A 157 -15.86 10.51 6.79
N ASP A 158 -16.06 10.89 5.54
CA ASP A 158 -16.71 12.13 5.14
C ASP A 158 -17.30 11.96 3.74
N THR A 159 -18.56 12.33 3.54
CA THR A 159 -19.29 12.10 2.28
C THR A 159 -18.68 12.84 1.09
N ASP A 160 -18.13 14.05 1.30
CA ASP A 160 -17.45 14.80 0.24
C ASP A 160 -16.10 14.18 -0.09
N ILE A 161 -15.38 13.68 0.92
CA ILE A 161 -14.15 12.92 0.68
C ILE A 161 -14.46 11.69 -0.17
N ILE A 162 -15.45 10.88 0.22
CA ILE A 162 -15.87 9.65 -0.47
C ILE A 162 -16.31 9.96 -1.92
N ALA A 163 -17.16 10.97 -2.11
CA ALA A 163 -17.62 11.38 -3.44
C ALA A 163 -16.46 11.79 -4.36
N GLY A 164 -15.50 12.56 -3.83
CA GLY A 164 -14.29 12.91 -4.57
C GLY A 164 -13.44 11.68 -4.95
N GLN A 165 -13.28 10.71 -4.04
CA GLN A 165 -12.58 9.47 -4.38
C GLN A 165 -13.32 8.66 -5.45
N GLY A 166 -14.65 8.69 -5.46
CA GLY A 166 -15.48 7.98 -6.42
C GLY A 166 -15.32 8.42 -7.87
N THR A 167 -14.80 9.63 -8.10
CA THR A 167 -14.44 10.08 -9.47
C THR A 167 -13.47 9.14 -10.16
N LEU A 168 -12.63 8.46 -9.38
CA LEU A 168 -11.70 7.44 -9.87
C LEU A 168 -12.41 6.22 -10.46
N GLY A 169 -13.54 5.80 -9.86
CA GLY A 169 -14.35 4.71 -10.41
C GLY A 169 -15.00 5.09 -11.75
N THR A 170 -15.45 6.35 -11.89
CA THR A 170 -15.94 6.88 -13.17
C THR A 170 -14.85 6.87 -14.25
N GLU A 171 -13.62 7.26 -13.91
CA GLU A 171 -12.49 7.18 -14.83
C GLU A 171 -12.17 5.73 -15.22
N MET A 172 -12.08 4.81 -14.25
CA MET A 172 -11.79 3.40 -14.50
C MET A 172 -12.81 2.77 -15.46
N TYR A 173 -14.10 3.04 -15.27
CA TYR A 173 -15.14 2.56 -16.17
C TYR A 173 -15.04 3.17 -17.57
N HIS A 174 -14.78 4.46 -17.70
CA HIS A 174 -14.70 5.09 -19.03
C HIS A 174 -13.44 4.69 -19.81
N ASP A 175 -12.32 4.50 -19.11
CA ASP A 175 -11.05 4.08 -19.71
C ASP A 175 -11.07 2.59 -20.10
N CYS A 176 -11.89 1.76 -19.41
CA CYS A 176 -12.10 0.34 -19.73
C CYS A 176 -13.54 -0.11 -19.42
N PRO A 177 -14.50 0.11 -20.35
CA PRO A 177 -15.92 -0.18 -20.10
C PRO A 177 -16.28 -1.66 -19.97
N ASP A 178 -15.46 -2.55 -20.53
CA ASP A 178 -15.66 -4.00 -20.53
C ASP A 178 -14.97 -4.68 -19.34
N VAL A 179 -14.66 -3.94 -18.26
CA VAL A 179 -14.00 -4.48 -17.06
C VAL A 179 -14.90 -5.45 -16.31
N ASP A 180 -14.39 -6.66 -16.07
CA ASP A 180 -15.05 -7.70 -15.29
C ASP A 180 -14.83 -7.48 -13.79
N THR A 181 -13.59 -7.15 -13.39
CA THR A 181 -13.21 -7.00 -11.97
C THR A 181 -12.38 -5.74 -11.72
N VAL A 182 -12.72 -4.97 -10.69
CA VAL A 182 -11.88 -3.89 -10.14
C VAL A 182 -11.37 -4.26 -8.75
N VAL A 183 -10.08 -4.05 -8.50
CA VAL A 183 -9.43 -4.42 -7.23
C VAL A 183 -8.94 -3.18 -6.51
N VAL A 184 -9.50 -2.91 -5.33
CA VAL A 184 -9.32 -1.64 -4.61
C VAL A 184 -8.81 -1.89 -3.18
N PRO A 185 -7.66 -1.31 -2.77
CA PRO A 185 -7.16 -1.42 -1.41
C PRO A 185 -8.09 -0.76 -0.39
N ILE A 186 -8.24 -1.36 0.79
CA ILE A 186 -9.10 -0.87 1.87
C ILE A 186 -8.27 -0.56 3.13
N GLY A 187 -8.14 0.74 3.41
CA GLY A 187 -7.86 1.25 4.76
C GLY A 187 -9.18 1.55 5.48
N GLY A 188 -9.44 2.82 5.80
CA GLY A 188 -10.71 3.25 6.41
C GLY A 188 -11.95 3.16 5.50
N GLY A 189 -11.82 2.63 4.28
CA GLY A 189 -12.95 2.37 3.37
C GLY A 189 -13.40 3.52 2.47
N GLY A 190 -12.87 4.75 2.63
CA GLY A 190 -13.36 5.91 1.86
C GLY A 190 -13.12 5.80 0.34
N LEU A 191 -11.94 5.31 -0.06
CA LEU A 191 -11.62 5.04 -1.47
C LEU A 191 -12.53 3.96 -2.05
N MET A 192 -12.61 2.81 -1.38
CA MET A 192 -13.46 1.69 -1.79
C MET A 192 -14.94 2.10 -1.89
N SER A 193 -15.44 2.84 -0.90
CA SER A 193 -16.84 3.32 -0.90
C SER A 193 -17.13 4.20 -2.12
N GLY A 194 -16.24 5.14 -2.43
CA GLY A 194 -16.41 6.01 -3.60
C GLY A 194 -16.35 5.23 -4.91
N VAL A 195 -15.30 4.43 -5.09
CA VAL A 195 -15.09 3.66 -6.33
C VAL A 195 -16.22 2.66 -6.55
N SER A 196 -16.59 1.89 -5.54
CA SER A 196 -17.67 0.89 -5.62
C SER A 196 -19.02 1.54 -5.95
N THR A 197 -19.33 2.72 -5.40
CA THR A 197 -20.56 3.47 -5.73
C THR A 197 -20.61 3.87 -7.21
N ALA A 198 -19.49 4.35 -7.76
CA ALA A 198 -19.41 4.70 -9.18
C ALA A 198 -19.53 3.47 -10.08
N ILE A 199 -18.75 2.42 -9.79
CA ILE A 199 -18.72 1.19 -10.59
C ILE A 199 -20.08 0.50 -10.56
N LYS A 200 -20.69 0.30 -9.39
CA LYS A 200 -22.01 -0.35 -9.30
C LYS A 200 -23.14 0.45 -9.92
N HIS A 201 -22.99 1.76 -10.08
CA HIS A 201 -23.94 2.57 -10.84
C HIS A 201 -23.76 2.41 -12.35
N LEU A 202 -22.52 2.45 -12.84
CA LEU A 202 -22.19 2.47 -14.27
C LEU A 202 -22.19 1.07 -14.90
N SER A 203 -21.68 0.08 -14.17
CA SER A 203 -21.62 -1.33 -14.54
C SER A 203 -21.94 -2.20 -13.32
N PRO A 204 -23.24 -2.43 -13.01
CA PRO A 204 -23.66 -3.20 -11.83
C PRO A 204 -23.09 -4.63 -11.76
N GLU A 205 -22.80 -5.21 -12.93
CA GLU A 205 -22.26 -6.57 -13.08
C GLU A 205 -20.76 -6.66 -12.83
N THR A 206 -20.01 -5.54 -12.91
CA THR A 206 -18.57 -5.53 -12.62
C THR A 206 -18.37 -5.89 -11.15
N ARG A 207 -17.49 -6.86 -10.91
CA ARG A 207 -17.09 -7.32 -9.58
C ARG A 207 -16.15 -6.29 -8.94
N VAL A 208 -16.45 -5.90 -7.70
CA VAL A 208 -15.68 -4.95 -6.90
C VAL A 208 -15.05 -5.71 -5.74
N VAL A 209 -13.73 -5.90 -5.83
CA VAL A 209 -12.95 -6.67 -4.85
C VAL A 209 -12.13 -5.74 -3.98
N GLY A 210 -12.29 -5.88 -2.67
CA GLY A 210 -11.49 -5.22 -1.65
C GLY A 210 -10.24 -5.99 -1.29
N VAL A 211 -9.16 -5.28 -0.95
CA VAL A 211 -7.93 -5.90 -0.46
C VAL A 211 -7.48 -5.24 0.83
N GLN A 212 -7.21 -6.04 1.86
CA GLN A 212 -6.52 -5.59 3.08
C GLN A 212 -5.20 -6.32 3.28
N ALA A 213 -4.27 -5.69 3.98
CA ALA A 213 -3.12 -6.41 4.51
C ALA A 213 -3.56 -7.29 5.68
N THR A 214 -3.05 -8.53 5.80
CA THR A 214 -3.41 -9.46 6.89
C THR A 214 -3.27 -8.81 8.27
N GLY A 215 -2.19 -8.05 8.51
CA GLY A 215 -1.96 -7.39 9.80
C GLY A 215 -2.85 -6.16 10.09
N ALA A 216 -3.81 -5.84 9.21
CA ALA A 216 -4.80 -4.78 9.40
C ALA A 216 -6.21 -5.22 8.93
N GLU A 217 -6.46 -6.53 8.82
CA GLU A 217 -7.72 -7.06 8.31
C GLU A 217 -8.87 -6.86 9.32
N THR A 218 -9.93 -6.17 8.89
CA THR A 218 -11.09 -5.84 9.74
C THR A 218 -12.40 -5.94 8.98
N VAL A 219 -12.38 -5.74 7.67
CA VAL A 219 -13.57 -5.60 6.83
C VAL A 219 -14.26 -6.93 6.63
N HIS A 220 -13.52 -8.03 6.43
CA HIS A 220 -14.10 -9.37 6.30
C HIS A 220 -14.97 -9.72 7.53
N GLU A 221 -14.40 -9.56 8.73
CA GLU A 221 -15.13 -9.79 9.98
C GLU A 221 -16.27 -8.78 10.19
N SER A 222 -16.11 -7.53 9.73
CA SER A 222 -17.16 -6.50 9.80
C SER A 222 -18.37 -6.86 8.93
N LEU A 223 -18.12 -7.35 7.71
CA LEU A 223 -19.17 -7.80 6.78
C LEU A 223 -19.89 -9.03 7.32
N ASP A 224 -19.16 -10.02 7.83
CA ASP A 224 -19.73 -11.24 8.43
C ASP A 224 -20.62 -10.94 9.64
N LYS A 225 -20.20 -10.01 10.51
CA LYS A 225 -20.97 -9.61 11.69
C LYS A 225 -22.07 -8.60 11.39
N GLY A 226 -22.06 -7.98 10.21
CA GLY A 226 -22.98 -6.90 9.86
C GLY A 226 -22.76 -5.60 10.64
N MET A 227 -21.56 -5.37 11.19
CA MET A 227 -21.19 -4.15 11.91
C MET A 227 -19.67 -3.91 11.91
N PRO A 228 -19.18 -2.66 11.99
CA PRO A 228 -17.75 -2.37 12.05
C PRO A 228 -17.03 -3.08 13.22
N VAL A 229 -15.93 -3.75 12.90
CA VAL A 229 -14.99 -4.33 13.86
C VAL A 229 -13.70 -3.53 13.86
N THR A 230 -13.04 -3.45 15.02
CA THR A 230 -11.80 -2.71 15.20
C THR A 230 -10.69 -3.59 15.77
N LEU A 231 -9.45 -3.27 15.42
CA LEU A 231 -8.21 -3.80 16.01
C LEU A 231 -7.54 -2.72 16.85
N ASP A 232 -7.00 -3.11 18.00
CA ASP A 232 -6.26 -2.19 18.87
C ASP A 232 -4.90 -1.81 18.28
N GLU A 233 -4.27 -2.75 17.56
CA GLU A 233 -2.95 -2.58 16.93
C GLU A 233 -2.98 -3.15 15.51
N VAL A 234 -2.20 -2.54 14.62
CA VAL A 234 -2.03 -2.98 13.22
C VAL A 234 -0.54 -3.05 12.91
N ASP A 235 -0.14 -4.02 12.10
CA ASP A 235 1.26 -4.23 11.72
C ASP A 235 1.35 -4.67 10.24
N THR A 236 1.80 -3.77 9.38
CA THR A 236 2.00 -4.05 7.95
C THR A 236 2.93 -3.03 7.30
N ILE A 237 3.67 -3.45 6.27
CA ILE A 237 4.41 -2.54 5.39
C ILE A 237 3.50 -1.61 4.56
N ALA A 238 2.20 -1.92 4.44
CA ALA A 238 1.24 -1.14 3.68
C ALA A 238 0.61 -0.01 4.53
N ASP A 239 1.41 0.99 4.89
CA ASP A 239 1.03 2.09 5.80
C ASP A 239 -0.24 2.84 5.41
N GLY A 240 -0.51 3.01 4.11
CA GLY A 240 -1.73 3.64 3.58
C GLY A 240 -3.04 2.90 3.87
N ILE A 241 -2.98 1.60 4.18
CA ILE A 241 -4.13 0.76 4.56
C ILE A 241 -4.00 0.16 5.97
N ALA A 242 -3.00 0.58 6.74
CA ALA A 242 -2.79 0.19 8.13
C ALA A 242 -3.78 0.91 9.07
N THR A 243 -5.08 0.63 8.92
CA THR A 243 -6.15 1.21 9.74
C THR A 243 -6.81 0.13 10.58
N GLY A 244 -6.88 0.34 11.90
CA GLY A 244 -7.51 -0.61 12.84
C GLY A 244 -9.03 -0.65 12.79
N GLY A 245 -9.68 -0.26 11.69
CA GLY A 245 -11.13 -0.29 11.53
C GLY A 245 -11.66 0.67 10.45
N ILE A 246 -12.97 0.59 10.23
CA ILE A 246 -13.73 1.39 9.26
C ILE A 246 -14.85 2.16 9.97
N SER A 247 -15.38 3.21 9.33
CA SER A 247 -16.52 3.94 9.88
C SER A 247 -17.84 3.29 9.51
N GLU A 248 -18.91 3.67 10.21
CA GLU A 248 -20.27 3.23 9.86
C GLU A 248 -20.65 3.69 8.44
N THR A 249 -20.23 4.89 8.03
CA THR A 249 -20.48 5.43 6.69
C THR A 249 -19.87 4.55 5.60
N THR A 250 -18.59 4.23 5.73
CA THR A 250 -17.90 3.42 4.72
C THR A 250 -18.34 1.97 4.77
N PHE A 251 -18.61 1.44 5.96
CA PHE A 251 -19.19 0.10 6.14
C PHE A 251 -20.53 -0.06 5.41
N ARG A 252 -21.48 0.86 5.60
CA ARG A 252 -22.82 0.78 4.97
C ARG A 252 -22.75 0.77 3.44
N ILE A 253 -21.84 1.55 2.87
CA ILE A 253 -21.62 1.57 1.41
C ILE A 253 -20.99 0.25 0.96
N MET A 254 -19.92 -0.19 1.64
CA MET A 254 -19.23 -1.43 1.28
C MET A 254 -20.14 -2.66 1.40
N GLN A 255 -20.98 -2.74 2.44
CA GLN A 255 -21.95 -3.82 2.60
C GLN A 255 -22.92 -3.96 1.42
N GLN A 256 -23.20 -2.87 0.72
CA GLN A 256 -24.12 -2.83 -0.42
C GLN A 256 -23.42 -2.99 -1.78
N HIS A 257 -22.13 -2.65 -1.89
CA HIS A 257 -21.46 -2.49 -3.19
C HIS A 257 -20.20 -3.31 -3.38
N VAL A 258 -19.60 -3.86 -2.32
CA VAL A 258 -18.40 -4.70 -2.40
C VAL A 258 -18.82 -6.16 -2.47
N ASP A 259 -18.36 -6.87 -3.49
CA ASP A 259 -18.75 -8.26 -3.72
C ASP A 259 -17.88 -9.23 -2.90
N GLU A 260 -16.61 -8.88 -2.71
CA GLU A 260 -15.62 -9.75 -2.08
C GLU A 260 -14.51 -8.91 -1.43
N VAL A 261 -13.93 -9.41 -0.33
CA VAL A 261 -12.73 -8.82 0.30
C VAL A 261 -11.74 -9.93 0.57
N VAL A 262 -10.55 -9.81 -0.01
CA VAL A 262 -9.43 -10.72 0.17
C VAL A 262 -8.33 -10.07 1.00
N THR A 263 -7.42 -10.88 1.55
CA THR A 263 -6.29 -10.39 2.31
C THR A 263 -4.97 -10.86 1.73
N VAL A 264 -3.93 -10.05 1.91
CA VAL A 264 -2.59 -10.34 1.40
C VAL A 264 -1.56 -10.08 2.50
N SER A 265 -0.55 -10.93 2.55
CA SER A 265 0.57 -10.81 3.48
C SER A 265 1.56 -9.73 3.04
N ASP A 266 2.36 -9.23 3.99
CA ASP A 266 3.45 -8.30 3.69
C ASP A 266 4.49 -8.87 2.72
N THR A 267 4.70 -10.20 2.73
CA THR A 267 5.58 -10.87 1.77
C THR A 267 5.00 -10.81 0.36
N GLU A 268 3.69 -11.02 0.19
CA GLU A 268 3.03 -10.89 -1.11
C GLU A 268 3.02 -9.45 -1.60
N ILE A 269 2.77 -8.47 -0.70
CA ILE A 269 2.87 -7.05 -1.01
C ILE A 269 4.30 -6.70 -1.47
N ALA A 270 5.34 -7.18 -0.77
CA ALA A 270 6.73 -6.94 -1.13
C ALA A 270 7.09 -7.55 -2.50
N ARG A 271 6.61 -8.77 -2.79
CA ARG A 271 6.75 -9.40 -4.11
C ARG A 271 6.05 -8.57 -5.19
N ALA A 272 4.84 -8.08 -4.94
CA ALA A 272 4.08 -7.26 -5.88
C ALA A 272 4.79 -5.92 -6.18
N ILE A 273 5.38 -5.26 -5.18
CA ILE A 273 6.23 -4.08 -5.39
C ILE A 273 7.37 -4.41 -6.35
N LEU A 274 8.09 -5.51 -6.10
CA LEU A 274 9.19 -5.93 -6.96
C LEU A 274 8.73 -6.23 -8.39
N VAL A 275 7.62 -6.95 -8.56
CA VAL A 275 7.01 -7.24 -9.87
C VAL A 275 6.66 -5.95 -10.61
N LEU A 276 6.01 -5.00 -9.96
CA LEU A 276 5.63 -3.72 -10.56
C LEU A 276 6.86 -2.91 -11.00
N MET A 277 7.92 -2.89 -10.19
CA MET A 277 9.18 -2.23 -10.55
C MET A 277 9.89 -2.91 -11.71
N GLU A 278 9.90 -4.24 -11.76
CA GLU A 278 10.59 -5.01 -12.80
C GLU A 278 9.82 -5.04 -14.12
N ARG A 279 8.50 -5.20 -14.08
CA ARG A 279 7.68 -5.49 -15.26
C ARG A 279 6.90 -4.28 -15.75
N ALA A 280 6.32 -3.50 -14.84
CA ALA A 280 5.54 -2.29 -15.18
C ALA A 280 6.36 -1.00 -15.10
N LYS A 281 7.58 -1.06 -14.53
CA LYS A 281 8.46 0.10 -14.28
C LYS A 281 7.81 1.18 -13.41
N GLN A 282 6.92 0.76 -12.51
CA GLN A 282 6.22 1.64 -11.57
C GLN A 282 6.82 1.52 -10.18
N VAL A 283 6.97 2.67 -9.51
CA VAL A 283 7.34 2.73 -8.09
C VAL A 283 6.07 3.07 -7.33
N VAL A 284 5.59 2.11 -6.52
CA VAL A 284 4.35 2.22 -5.76
C VAL A 284 4.60 1.93 -4.29
N GLU A 285 3.73 2.43 -3.42
CA GLU A 285 3.77 2.09 -1.98
C GLU A 285 3.04 0.75 -1.70
N GLY A 286 3.15 0.23 -0.47
CA GLY A 286 2.57 -1.07 -0.10
C GLY A 286 1.05 -1.15 -0.29
N ALA A 287 0.32 -0.06 0.03
CA ALA A 287 -1.13 0.01 -0.15
C ALA A 287 -1.55 -0.19 -1.61
N ALA A 288 -0.83 0.42 -2.56
CA ALA A 288 -1.09 0.29 -3.98
C ALA A 288 -0.74 -1.11 -4.49
N ALA A 289 0.42 -1.63 -4.06
CA ALA A 289 0.87 -2.97 -4.44
C ALA A 289 -0.04 -4.09 -3.92
N ALA A 290 -0.78 -3.86 -2.82
CA ALA A 290 -1.74 -4.85 -2.29
C ALA A 290 -2.79 -5.27 -3.34
N SER A 291 -3.27 -4.34 -4.17
CA SER A 291 -4.20 -4.68 -5.27
C SER A 291 -3.61 -5.66 -6.29
N VAL A 292 -2.32 -5.54 -6.57
CA VAL A 292 -1.60 -6.43 -7.49
C VAL A 292 -1.19 -7.72 -6.79
N ALA A 293 -0.87 -7.67 -5.50
CA ALA A 293 -0.63 -8.86 -4.69
C ALA A 293 -1.86 -9.78 -4.68
N ALA A 294 -3.07 -9.21 -4.59
CA ALA A 294 -4.31 -9.97 -4.60
C ALA A 294 -4.52 -10.74 -5.91
N ILE A 295 -4.36 -10.09 -7.08
CA ILE A 295 -4.54 -10.81 -8.36
C ILE A 295 -3.42 -11.82 -8.65
N LEU A 296 -2.30 -11.77 -7.91
CA LEU A 296 -1.21 -12.72 -8.00
C LEU A 296 -1.31 -13.83 -6.94
N SER A 297 -2.26 -13.75 -6.01
CA SER A 297 -2.45 -14.77 -4.97
C SER A 297 -3.47 -15.80 -5.42
N ASP A 298 -3.47 -16.95 -4.74
CA ASP A 298 -4.45 -18.02 -4.99
C ASP A 298 -5.85 -17.70 -4.41
N ASP A 299 -5.96 -16.62 -3.62
CA ASP A 299 -7.20 -16.23 -2.94
C ASP A 299 -8.15 -15.43 -3.84
N LEU A 300 -7.69 -14.97 -5.01
CA LEU A 300 -8.50 -14.24 -5.98
C LEU A 300 -8.26 -14.75 -7.41
N ASP A 301 -9.20 -15.56 -7.91
CA ASP A 301 -9.18 -16.00 -9.31
C ASP A 301 -9.79 -14.94 -10.23
N VAL A 302 -8.97 -14.46 -11.16
CA VAL A 302 -9.31 -13.51 -12.24
C VAL A 302 -8.90 -14.06 -13.60
N SER A 303 -8.74 -15.39 -13.71
CA SER A 303 -8.43 -16.05 -14.98
C SER A 303 -9.53 -15.79 -16.01
N ASP A 304 -9.14 -15.56 -17.26
CA ASP A 304 -10.06 -15.23 -18.37
C ASP A 304 -10.91 -13.95 -18.16
N GLU A 305 -10.61 -13.12 -17.15
CA GLU A 305 -11.28 -11.84 -16.88
C GLU A 305 -10.45 -10.64 -17.35
N THR A 306 -11.12 -9.50 -17.58
CA THR A 306 -10.52 -8.17 -17.67
C THR A 306 -10.50 -7.54 -16.28
N VAL A 307 -9.31 -7.37 -15.69
CA VAL A 307 -9.13 -6.89 -14.32
C VAL A 307 -8.37 -5.56 -14.24
N ILE A 308 -8.82 -4.67 -13.35
CA ILE A 308 -8.16 -3.40 -13.04
C ILE A 308 -7.75 -3.33 -11.56
N PRO A 309 -6.50 -3.69 -11.20
CA PRO A 309 -5.95 -3.33 -9.91
C PRO A 309 -5.61 -1.83 -9.83
N LEU A 310 -6.01 -1.20 -8.72
CA LEU A 310 -5.77 0.21 -8.47
C LEU A 310 -4.43 0.44 -7.75
N LEU A 311 -3.51 1.11 -8.45
CA LEU A 311 -2.26 1.61 -7.86
C LEU A 311 -2.53 2.94 -7.16
N CYS A 312 -3.06 2.90 -5.94
CA CYS A 312 -3.63 4.08 -5.26
C CYS A 312 -2.61 5.15 -4.80
N GLY A 313 -1.31 4.82 -4.71
CA GLY A 313 -0.29 5.70 -4.18
C GLY A 313 1.15 5.24 -4.40
N GLY A 314 2.09 6.19 -4.34
CA GLY A 314 3.52 5.97 -4.62
C GLY A 314 4.47 6.63 -3.63
N ASN A 315 3.98 7.07 -2.46
CA ASN A 315 4.77 7.80 -1.47
C ASN A 315 5.56 6.87 -0.54
N LEU A 316 6.44 6.08 -1.14
CA LEU A 316 7.29 5.14 -0.43
C LEU A 316 8.58 5.79 0.08
N ASP A 317 8.92 5.55 1.35
CA ASP A 317 10.22 5.95 1.89
C ASP A 317 11.35 5.13 1.24
N MET A 318 12.44 5.77 0.82
CA MET A 318 13.53 5.09 0.12
C MET A 318 14.27 4.07 0.99
N THR A 319 14.31 4.27 2.31
CA THR A 319 14.88 3.29 3.24
C THR A 319 13.95 2.09 3.38
N GLN A 320 12.63 2.33 3.46
CA GLN A 320 11.63 1.28 3.45
C GLN A 320 11.66 0.48 2.13
N LEU A 321 11.77 1.16 0.98
CA LEU A 321 11.92 0.51 -0.33
C LEU A 321 13.13 -0.42 -0.34
N ARG A 322 14.28 0.01 0.19
CA ARG A 322 15.47 -0.85 0.29
C ARG A 322 15.17 -2.12 1.11
N THR A 323 14.51 -1.98 2.25
CA THR A 323 14.13 -3.12 3.09
C THR A 323 13.19 -4.07 2.37
N VAL A 324 12.15 -3.54 1.70
CA VAL A 324 11.19 -4.32 0.90
C VAL A 324 11.89 -5.06 -0.23
N LEU A 325 12.80 -4.43 -0.96
CA LEU A 325 13.55 -5.06 -2.05
C LEU A 325 14.45 -6.19 -1.54
N ILE A 326 15.14 -5.99 -0.41
CA ILE A 326 15.95 -7.04 0.21
C ILE A 326 15.07 -8.23 0.59
N HIS A 327 13.91 -7.98 1.21
CA HIS A 327 12.95 -9.03 1.57
C HIS A 327 12.46 -9.80 0.34
N ALA A 328 12.00 -9.10 -0.70
CA ALA A 328 11.48 -9.71 -1.92
C ALA A 328 12.55 -10.52 -2.69
N LEU A 329 13.79 -10.02 -2.79
CA LEU A 329 14.89 -10.73 -3.44
C LEU A 329 15.36 -11.96 -2.64
N THR A 330 15.34 -11.86 -1.31
CA THR A 330 15.62 -12.99 -0.41
C THR A 330 14.59 -14.08 -0.60
N ASP A 331 13.31 -13.71 -0.63
CA ASP A 331 12.20 -14.64 -0.82
C ASP A 331 12.28 -15.38 -2.16
N ARG A 332 12.71 -14.69 -3.23
CA ARG A 332 13.04 -15.30 -4.54
C ARG A 332 14.35 -16.08 -4.58
N GLN A 333 15.04 -16.21 -3.44
CA GLN A 333 16.35 -16.85 -3.29
C GLN A 333 17.47 -16.22 -4.15
N GLN A 334 17.28 -14.99 -4.61
CA GLN A 334 18.29 -14.23 -5.36
C GLN A 334 19.31 -13.57 -4.42
N VAL A 335 18.98 -13.42 -3.14
CA VAL A 335 19.91 -13.07 -2.07
C VAL A 335 19.88 -14.20 -1.03
N LEU A 336 21.03 -14.83 -0.81
CA LEU A 336 21.21 -15.89 0.17
C LEU A 336 22.13 -15.43 1.30
N ARG A 337 21.84 -15.92 2.50
CA ARG A 337 22.77 -15.85 3.63
C ARG A 337 23.09 -17.28 4.07
N LEU A 338 24.26 -17.75 3.66
CA LEU A 338 24.71 -19.11 3.95
C LEU A 338 25.59 -19.09 5.18
N ARG A 339 25.30 -19.95 6.15
CA ARG A 339 26.21 -20.26 7.27
C ARG A 339 26.78 -21.65 7.01
N VAL A 340 28.09 -21.72 6.83
CA VAL A 340 28.82 -22.95 6.57
C VAL A 340 29.71 -23.26 7.78
N ARG A 341 29.55 -24.44 8.37
CA ARG A 341 30.41 -24.92 9.46
C ARG A 341 31.70 -25.51 8.88
N ILE A 342 32.84 -25.12 9.42
CA ILE A 342 34.15 -25.54 8.94
C ILE A 342 35.07 -25.94 10.10
N ASP A 343 36.01 -26.83 9.82
CA ASP A 343 37.26 -26.93 10.58
C ASP A 343 38.18 -25.77 10.15
N ASP A 344 38.68 -24.97 11.09
CA ASP A 344 39.43 -23.73 10.82
C ASP A 344 40.89 -24.01 10.42
N GLU A 345 41.04 -24.54 9.21
CA GLU A 345 42.33 -24.85 8.59
C GLU A 345 42.63 -23.95 7.37
N PRO A 346 43.91 -23.67 7.06
CA PRO A 346 44.27 -22.91 5.87
C PRO A 346 43.77 -23.58 4.58
N GLY A 347 43.06 -22.82 3.73
CA GLY A 347 42.59 -23.26 2.41
C GLY A 347 41.08 -23.50 2.32
N VAL A 348 40.40 -23.77 3.45
CA VAL A 348 38.95 -24.08 3.45
C VAL A 348 38.10 -22.93 2.89
N LEU A 349 38.48 -21.68 3.18
CA LEU A 349 37.79 -20.52 2.59
C LEU A 349 37.98 -20.45 1.06
N GLU A 350 39.17 -20.76 0.56
CA GLU A 350 39.44 -20.77 -0.89
C GLU A 350 38.60 -21.85 -1.57
N GLU A 351 38.46 -23.01 -0.95
CA GLU A 351 37.65 -24.12 -1.44
C GLU A 351 36.17 -23.74 -1.53
N ILE A 352 35.57 -23.26 -0.43
CA ILE A 352 34.15 -22.90 -0.39
C ILE A 352 33.85 -21.70 -1.30
N SER A 353 34.70 -20.67 -1.29
CA SER A 353 34.51 -19.53 -2.21
C SER A 353 34.73 -19.92 -3.68
N GLY A 354 35.58 -20.91 -3.95
CA GLY A 354 35.76 -21.53 -5.26
C GLY A 354 34.50 -22.22 -5.76
N ILE A 355 33.85 -23.05 -4.94
CA ILE A 355 32.56 -23.71 -5.28
C ILE A 355 31.51 -22.66 -5.68
N ILE A 356 31.35 -21.61 -4.87
CA ILE A 356 30.39 -20.54 -5.14
C ILE A 356 30.73 -19.81 -6.46
N ALA A 357 32.02 -19.55 -6.70
CA ALA A 357 32.50 -18.88 -7.90
C ALA A 357 32.37 -19.73 -9.17
N ASP A 358 32.59 -21.04 -9.09
CA ASP A 358 32.48 -21.97 -10.22
C ASP A 358 31.03 -22.09 -10.73
N LEU A 359 30.05 -21.92 -9.84
CA LEU A 359 28.63 -21.79 -10.19
C LEU A 359 28.26 -20.39 -10.72
N GLY A 360 29.19 -19.44 -10.66
CA GLY A 360 29.01 -18.08 -11.20
C GLY A 360 28.21 -17.15 -10.30
N ALA A 361 28.14 -17.43 -8.99
CA ALA A 361 27.47 -16.57 -8.02
C ALA A 361 28.41 -15.48 -7.48
N ASN A 362 27.84 -14.32 -7.12
CA ASN A 362 28.61 -13.21 -6.57
C ASN A 362 28.55 -13.23 -5.04
N ILE A 363 29.72 -13.17 -4.40
CA ILE A 363 29.84 -13.00 -2.94
C ILE A 363 29.91 -11.50 -2.63
N HIS A 364 28.91 -10.96 -1.94
CA HIS A 364 28.86 -9.55 -1.54
C HIS A 364 29.65 -9.29 -0.26
N ASP A 365 29.53 -10.19 0.70
CA ASP A 365 30.18 -10.08 1.99
C ASP A 365 30.41 -11.48 2.56
N MET A 366 31.47 -11.63 3.36
CA MET A 366 31.79 -12.86 4.06
C MET A 366 32.32 -12.52 5.44
N ARG A 367 31.75 -13.18 6.45
CA ARG A 367 32.20 -13.07 7.84
C ARG A 367 32.64 -14.43 8.36
N HIS A 368 33.81 -14.43 8.99
CA HIS A 368 34.33 -15.56 9.74
C HIS A 368 34.00 -15.38 11.23
N ASP A 369 33.28 -16.34 11.83
CA ASP A 369 32.93 -16.33 13.24
C ASP A 369 33.49 -17.55 13.98
N ARG A 370 34.12 -17.30 15.13
CA ARG A 370 34.75 -18.32 15.99
C ARG A 370 34.18 -18.30 17.41
N SER A 371 33.23 -17.42 17.67
CA SER A 371 32.77 -17.08 19.03
C SER A 371 31.27 -17.33 19.17
N VAL A 372 30.85 -18.58 18.88
CA VAL A 372 29.47 -19.04 19.00
C VAL A 372 29.45 -20.29 19.89
N ASP A 373 28.45 -20.39 20.77
CA ASP A 373 28.42 -21.39 21.85
C ASP A 373 28.29 -22.85 21.38
N ASP A 374 27.95 -23.09 20.10
CA ASP A 374 27.75 -24.40 19.48
C ASP A 374 28.94 -24.94 18.66
N LEU A 375 30.08 -24.22 18.69
CA LEU A 375 31.32 -24.60 18.00
C LEU A 375 32.29 -25.31 18.95
N ASP A 376 32.90 -26.40 18.49
CA ASP A 376 34.01 -27.07 19.16
C ASP A 376 35.33 -26.29 18.94
N VAL A 377 36.34 -26.61 19.77
CA VAL A 377 37.66 -25.98 19.66
C VAL A 377 38.32 -26.36 18.32
N GLY A 378 38.57 -25.35 17.48
CA GLY A 378 39.16 -25.54 16.16
C GLY A 378 38.14 -25.43 15.03
N GLU A 379 36.85 -25.28 15.33
CA GLU A 379 35.82 -25.02 14.33
C GLU A 379 35.51 -23.52 14.19
N ALA A 380 34.89 -23.18 13.07
CA ALA A 380 34.37 -21.86 12.80
C ALA A 380 33.15 -21.88 11.89
N TYR A 381 32.43 -20.76 11.84
CA TYR A 381 31.43 -20.51 10.82
C TYR A 381 31.95 -19.51 9.79
N LEU A 382 31.75 -19.83 8.51
CA LEU A 382 31.81 -18.87 7.43
C LEU A 382 30.37 -18.47 7.07
N VAL A 383 30.07 -17.18 7.20
CA VAL A 383 28.75 -16.62 6.87
C VAL A 383 28.90 -15.81 5.59
N PHE A 384 28.35 -16.31 4.50
CA PHE A 384 28.38 -15.68 3.18
C PHE A 384 27.06 -14.98 2.87
N ASN A 385 27.14 -13.77 2.33
CA ASN A 385 26.03 -13.12 1.64
C ASN A 385 26.26 -13.26 0.13
N VAL A 386 25.42 -14.05 -0.54
CA VAL A 386 25.60 -14.44 -1.94
C VAL A 386 24.42 -13.96 -2.78
N GLU A 387 24.71 -13.38 -3.93
CA GLU A 387 23.71 -13.07 -4.96
C GLU A 387 23.66 -14.20 -5.99
N THR A 388 22.45 -14.67 -6.28
CA THR A 388 22.18 -15.76 -7.21
C THR A 388 21.18 -15.32 -8.28
N SER A 389 21.03 -16.14 -9.32
CA SER A 389 20.03 -15.91 -10.37
C SER A 389 18.62 -16.41 -10.01
N GLY A 390 18.43 -17.03 -8.84
CA GLY A 390 17.14 -17.53 -8.36
C GLY A 390 17.23 -18.91 -7.70
N ALA A 391 16.08 -19.50 -7.41
CA ALA A 391 15.92 -20.73 -6.61
C ALA A 391 16.76 -21.93 -7.08
N GLU A 392 16.82 -22.19 -8.39
CA GLU A 392 17.58 -23.34 -8.93
C GLU A 392 19.08 -23.17 -8.73
N HIS A 393 19.61 -21.97 -9.03
CA HIS A 393 21.02 -21.67 -8.80
C HIS A 393 21.35 -21.64 -7.31
N ALA A 394 20.45 -21.09 -6.48
CA ALA A 394 20.58 -21.13 -5.03
C ALA A 394 20.66 -22.56 -4.47
N ALA A 395 19.83 -23.47 -4.96
CA ALA A 395 19.85 -24.88 -4.56
C ALA A 395 21.17 -25.54 -4.96
N ALA A 396 21.63 -25.34 -6.21
CA ALA A 396 22.89 -25.89 -6.69
C ALA A 396 24.10 -25.47 -5.82
N ILE A 397 24.15 -24.20 -5.38
CA ILE A 397 25.21 -23.71 -4.49
C ILE A 397 25.19 -24.44 -3.14
N VAL A 398 24.01 -24.61 -2.55
CA VAL A 398 23.86 -25.29 -1.25
C VAL A 398 24.22 -26.77 -1.37
N ASP A 399 23.80 -27.41 -2.46
CA ASP A 399 24.07 -28.82 -2.73
C ASP A 399 25.57 -29.06 -2.95
N ASP A 400 26.26 -28.27 -3.78
CA ASP A 400 27.69 -28.43 -4.05
C ASP A 400 28.56 -28.20 -2.79
N ILE A 401 28.19 -27.24 -1.94
CA ILE A 401 28.87 -27.03 -0.64
C ILE A 401 28.65 -28.24 0.28
N SER A 402 27.42 -28.78 0.31
CA SER A 402 27.09 -29.96 1.11
C SER A 402 27.82 -31.21 0.61
N ASP A 403 27.91 -31.39 -0.70
CA ASP A 403 28.60 -32.51 -1.36
C ASP A 403 30.13 -32.45 -1.17
N ALA A 404 30.70 -31.26 -1.01
CA ALA A 404 32.09 -31.06 -0.58
C ALA A 404 32.32 -31.43 0.91
N GLY A 405 31.28 -31.79 1.65
CA GLY A 405 31.35 -32.27 3.03
C GLY A 405 31.17 -31.18 4.08
N TYR A 406 30.77 -29.97 3.69
CA TYR A 406 30.55 -28.86 4.62
C TYR A 406 29.07 -28.72 5.00
N PRO A 407 28.70 -28.80 6.28
CA PRO A 407 27.35 -28.49 6.72
C PRO A 407 27.02 -27.02 6.41
N VAL A 408 25.97 -26.79 5.63
CA VAL A 408 25.53 -25.46 5.22
C VAL A 408 24.05 -25.25 5.52
N GLU A 409 23.72 -24.07 6.04
CA GLU A 409 22.35 -23.64 6.31
C GLU A 409 22.09 -22.27 5.66
N ASN A 410 20.93 -22.11 5.02
CA ASN A 410 20.45 -20.78 4.63
C ASN A 410 19.73 -20.12 5.82
N ILE A 411 20.46 -19.28 6.54
CA ILE A 411 20.01 -18.69 7.81
C ILE A 411 19.03 -17.51 7.64
N VAL A 412 18.58 -17.19 6.41
CA VAL A 412 17.48 -16.22 6.23
C VAL A 412 16.10 -16.87 6.40
N LYS A 413 15.99 -18.20 6.24
CA LYS A 413 14.72 -18.92 6.43
C LYS A 413 14.43 -19.27 7.89
N THR A 414 15.38 -19.06 8.80
CA THR A 414 15.32 -19.54 10.19
C THR A 414 15.03 -18.43 11.22
N ALA A 415 14.33 -17.35 10.83
CA ALA A 415 13.92 -16.26 11.72
C ALA A 415 12.40 -16.10 11.76
#